data_AF-A0A7S4I8Y4-F1
#
_entry.id   AF-A0A7S4I8Y4-F1
#
_cell.length_a   1.000
_cell.length_b   1.000
_cell.length_c   1.000
_cell.angle_alpha   90.00
_cell.angle_beta   90.00
_cell.angle_gamma   90.00
#
_symmetry.space_group_name_H-M   'P 1'
#
loop_
_entity.id
_entity.type
_entity.pdbx_description
1 polymer ?
#
loop_
_entity_poly.entity_id
_entity_poly.type
_entity_poly.pdbx_seq_one_letter_code
_entity_poly.pdbx_strand_id
1 'polypeptide(L)'
;SHHYRLQCIGTPLHLKNKFGFGYRLYVSAKPGEEESVQMVSNFVEKVIPSAKLVEQFQNNMVYQIPLEFQHPSKLTKIFSTIETNKTEQCIEEWSISPTSLEDVFISIIDKE
;
A
#
# COMPACT_ATOMS: atom_id res chain seq x y z
N SER A 1 4.54 43.67 3.58
CA SER A 1 5.15 42.85 2.52
C SER A 1 5.66 41.55 3.13
N HIS A 2 4.82 40.50 3.13
CA HIS A 2 5.12 39.22 3.78
C HIS A 2 5.84 38.28 2.81
N HIS A 3 7.14 38.05 3.02
CA HIS A 3 7.91 37.05 2.31
C HIS A 3 7.70 35.67 2.97
N TYR A 4 6.80 34.85 2.44
CA TYR A 4 6.75 33.43 2.76
C TYR A 4 7.60 32.67 1.72
N ARG A 5 8.89 32.47 2.03
CA ARG A 5 9.76 31.58 1.26
C ARG A 5 9.43 30.14 1.65
N LEU A 6 8.69 29.45 0.78
CA LEU A 6 8.57 27.99 0.84
C LEU A 6 9.93 27.39 0.43
N GLN A 7 10.72 27.02 1.43
CA GLN A 7 12.01 26.37 1.23
C GLN A 7 11.79 24.86 1.05
N CYS A 8 11.29 24.46 -0.12
CA CYS A 8 11.26 23.06 -0.51
C CYS A 8 12.58 22.70 -1.20
N ILE A 9 13.63 22.46 -0.39
CA ILE A 9 14.82 21.73 -0.86
C ILE A 9 14.53 20.24 -0.67
N GLY A 10 14.00 19.64 -1.72
CA GLY A 10 13.90 18.19 -1.86
C GLY A 10 13.87 17.88 -3.34
N THR A 11 15.02 17.55 -3.92
CA THR A 11 15.12 17.11 -5.31
C THR A 11 14.13 15.97 -5.57
N PRO A 12 13.55 15.85 -6.78
CA PRO A 12 12.59 14.80 -7.15
C PRO A 12 13.12 13.36 -6.95
N LEU A 13 14.43 13.21 -6.73
CA LEU A 13 15.08 11.96 -6.33
C LEU A 13 14.67 11.46 -4.93
N HIS A 14 14.35 12.37 -3.99
CA HIS A 14 13.88 11.99 -2.64
C HIS A 14 12.42 11.50 -2.65
N LEU A 15 11.58 11.97 -3.60
CA LEU A 15 10.31 11.33 -3.86
C LEU A 15 10.54 9.94 -4.47
N LYS A 16 11.45 9.77 -5.43
CA LYS A 16 11.73 8.43 -5.99
C LYS A 16 12.14 7.38 -4.94
N ASN A 17 12.86 7.78 -3.89
CA ASN A 17 13.26 6.87 -2.80
C ASN A 17 12.14 6.60 -1.77
N LYS A 18 11.11 7.46 -1.71
CA LYS A 18 9.90 7.28 -0.88
C LYS A 18 8.71 6.68 -1.66
N PHE A 19 8.75 6.73 -2.99
CA PHE A 19 7.68 6.32 -3.93
C PHE A 19 8.10 5.17 -4.87
N GLY A 20 9.28 4.57 -4.69
CA GLY A 20 9.77 3.42 -5.48
C GLY A 20 9.07 2.08 -5.21
N PHE A 21 7.79 2.11 -4.86
CA PHE A 21 6.99 0.93 -4.56
C PHE A 21 6.03 0.71 -5.71
N GLY A 22 6.15 -0.40 -6.43
CA GLY A 22 5.39 -0.65 -7.66
C GLY A 22 3.88 -0.71 -7.46
N TYR A 23 3.43 -1.25 -6.32
CA TYR A 23 2.00 -1.45 -6.04
C TYR A 23 1.69 -1.13 -4.58
N ARG A 24 0.43 -0.77 -4.31
CA ARG A 24 -0.17 -0.68 -2.98
C ARG A 24 -1.24 -1.77 -2.84
N LEU A 25 -1.15 -2.52 -1.76
CA LEU A 25 -2.13 -3.50 -1.35
C LEU A 25 -2.94 -2.92 -0.18
N TYR A 26 -4.22 -2.72 -0.41
CA TYR A 26 -5.21 -2.34 0.60
C TYR A 26 -5.86 -3.61 1.11
N VAL A 27 -5.95 -3.77 2.44
CA VAL A 27 -6.59 -4.92 3.08
C VAL A 27 -7.43 -4.43 4.25
N SER A 28 -8.69 -4.82 4.28
CA SER A 28 -9.60 -4.63 5.41
C SER A 28 -9.79 -5.97 6.11
N ALA A 29 -9.42 -6.04 7.39
CA ALA A 29 -9.71 -7.16 8.26
C ALA A 29 -11.17 -7.12 8.72
N LYS A 30 -11.75 -8.28 9.01
CA LYS A 30 -13.12 -8.35 9.57
C LYS A 30 -13.21 -7.59 10.91
N PRO A 31 -14.24 -6.76 11.10
CA PRO A 31 -14.50 -6.12 12.38
C PRO A 31 -15.07 -7.14 13.39
N GLY A 32 -14.71 -7.00 14.66
CA GLY A 32 -15.24 -7.83 15.75
C GLY A 32 -14.23 -8.80 16.37
N GLU A 33 -13.05 -8.94 15.78
CA GLU A 33 -11.95 -9.76 16.30
C GLU A 33 -10.68 -8.90 16.41
N GLU A 34 -10.21 -8.67 17.64
CA GLU A 34 -9.04 -7.82 17.92
C GLU A 34 -7.74 -8.36 17.31
N GLU A 35 -7.69 -9.68 17.09
CA GLU A 35 -6.53 -10.39 16.52
C GLU A 35 -6.55 -10.45 14.98
N SER A 36 -7.66 -10.10 14.30
CA SER A 36 -7.74 -10.20 12.83
C SER A 36 -6.71 -9.32 12.13
N VAL A 37 -6.45 -8.12 12.65
CA VAL A 37 -5.45 -7.21 12.08
C VAL A 37 -4.05 -7.81 12.16
N GLN A 38 -3.70 -8.43 13.29
CA GLN A 38 -2.41 -9.10 13.45
C GLN A 38 -2.30 -10.35 12.56
N MET A 39 -3.39 -11.11 12.43
CA MET A 39 -3.43 -12.29 11.56
C MET A 39 -3.20 -11.91 10.10
N VAL A 40 -3.93 -10.91 9.61
CA VAL A 40 -3.76 -10.36 8.25
C VAL A 40 -2.36 -9.80 8.06
N SER A 41 -1.82 -9.08 9.04
CA SER A 41 -0.47 -8.51 8.95
C SER A 41 0.60 -9.59 8.82
N ASN A 42 0.56 -10.61 9.69
CA ASN A 42 1.43 -11.78 9.62
C ASN A 42 1.28 -12.53 8.29
N PHE A 43 0.06 -12.60 7.74
CA PHE A 43 -0.17 -13.22 6.44
C PHE A 43 0.46 -12.43 5.31
N VAL A 44 0.27 -11.12 5.27
CA VAL A 44 0.86 -10.26 4.23
C VAL A 44 2.39 -10.33 4.29
N GLU A 45 3.00 -10.30 5.47
CA GLU A 45 4.45 -10.47 5.63
C GLU A 45 4.94 -11.86 5.19
N LYS A 46 4.14 -12.93 5.38
CA LYS A 46 4.48 -14.27 4.87
C LYS A 46 4.39 -14.37 3.35
N VAL A 47 3.37 -13.76 2.74
CA VAL A 47 3.15 -13.81 1.28
C VAL A 47 4.13 -12.88 0.56
N ILE A 48 4.39 -11.71 1.14
CA ILE A 48 5.23 -10.66 0.58
C ILE A 48 6.16 -10.14 1.69
N PRO A 49 7.28 -10.82 1.97
CA PRO A 49 8.20 -10.42 3.05
C PRO A 49 8.84 -9.05 2.82
N SER A 50 8.88 -8.58 1.57
CA SER A 50 9.36 -7.23 1.25
C SER A 50 8.27 -6.17 1.29
N ALA A 51 7.01 -6.52 1.59
CA ALA A 51 5.94 -5.53 1.73
C ALA A 51 6.14 -4.71 3.00
N LYS A 52 5.90 -3.40 2.90
CA LYS A 52 5.98 -2.49 4.04
C LYS A 52 4.60 -1.96 4.39
N LEU A 53 4.17 -2.14 5.63
CA LEU A 53 3.00 -1.45 6.15
C LEU A 53 3.26 0.05 6.16
N VAL A 54 2.45 0.82 5.43
CA VAL A 54 2.55 2.28 5.36
C VAL A 54 1.47 2.99 6.14
N GLU A 55 0.29 2.38 6.21
CA GLU A 55 -0.86 2.96 6.88
C GLU A 55 -1.66 1.84 7.53
N GLN A 56 -2.10 2.09 8.76
CA GLN A 56 -3.01 1.22 9.48
C GLN A 56 -4.04 2.10 10.18
N PHE A 57 -5.31 1.87 9.87
CA PHE A 57 -6.42 2.59 10.46
C PHE A 57 -7.54 1.63 10.84
N GLN A 58 -7.72 1.41 12.14
CA GLN A 58 -8.63 0.40 12.67
C GLN A 58 -8.34 -0.99 12.07
N ASN A 59 -9.25 -1.52 11.27
CA ASN A 59 -9.12 -2.80 10.57
C ASN A 59 -8.53 -2.69 9.16
N ASN A 60 -8.27 -1.47 8.67
CA ASN A 60 -7.72 -1.23 7.35
C ASN A 60 -6.20 -1.12 7.42
N MET A 61 -5.51 -1.80 6.53
CA MET A 61 -4.06 -1.79 6.39
C MET A 61 -3.69 -1.54 4.93
N VAL A 62 -2.65 -0.73 4.74
CA VAL A 62 -2.10 -0.43 3.43
C VAL A 62 -0.64 -0.85 3.42
N TYR A 63 -0.31 -1.74 2.49
CA TYR A 63 1.03 -2.25 2.29
C TYR A 63 1.60 -1.75 0.97
N GLN A 64 2.83 -1.27 1.01
CA GLN A 64 3.61 -0.98 -0.18
C GLN A 64 4.37 -2.23 -0.63
N ILE A 65 4.10 -2.66 -1.85
CA ILE A 65 4.76 -3.78 -2.50
C ILE A 65 5.92 -3.23 -3.36
N PRO A 66 7.17 -3.67 -3.14
CA PRO A 66 8.31 -3.19 -3.91
C PRO A 66 8.25 -3.67 -5.37
N LEU A 67 8.95 -2.93 -6.23
CA LEU A 67 9.07 -3.19 -7.67
C LEU A 67 9.59 -4.61 -7.99
N GLU A 68 10.24 -5.34 -7.08
CA GLU A 68 10.66 -6.73 -7.33
C GLU A 68 9.49 -7.70 -7.59
N PHE A 69 8.29 -7.34 -7.14
CA PHE A 69 7.04 -8.11 -7.32
C PHE A 69 6.22 -7.60 -8.51
N GLN A 70 6.73 -6.64 -9.29
CA GLN A 70 6.04 -6.10 -10.46
C GLN A 70 5.93 -7.08 -11.63
N HIS A 71 6.58 -8.24 -11.54
CA HIS A 71 6.44 -9.29 -12.54
C HIS A 71 5.01 -9.86 -12.49
N PRO A 72 4.28 -9.93 -13.62
CA PRO A 72 2.87 -10.33 -13.63
C PRO A 72 2.64 -11.69 -12.98
N SER A 73 3.56 -12.65 -13.18
CA SER A 73 3.49 -13.97 -12.54
C SER A 73 3.53 -13.94 -11.01
N LYS A 74 4.30 -13.01 -10.41
CA LYS A 74 4.36 -12.85 -8.94
C LYS A 74 3.11 -12.16 -8.43
N LEU A 75 2.63 -11.12 -9.15
CA LEU A 75 1.41 -10.42 -8.81
C LEU A 75 0.19 -11.35 -8.84
N THR A 76 0.05 -12.19 -9.89
CA THR A 76 -1.01 -13.20 -9.98
C THR A 76 -0.93 -14.21 -8.83
N LYS A 77 0.28 -14.63 -8.44
CA LYS A 77 0.46 -15.54 -7.31
C LYS A 77 0.00 -14.89 -6.00
N ILE A 78 0.35 -13.62 -5.76
CA ILE A 78 -0.12 -12.85 -4.59
C ILE A 78 -1.65 -12.76 -4.61
N PHE A 79 -2.23 -12.38 -5.75
CA PHE A 79 -3.66 -12.23 -5.95
C PHE A 79 -4.41 -13.52 -5.57
N SER A 80 -3.99 -14.64 -6.18
CA SER A 80 -4.58 -15.95 -5.93
C SER A 80 -4.34 -16.45 -4.49
N THR A 81 -3.18 -16.12 -3.89
CA THR A 81 -2.89 -16.50 -2.49
C THR A 81 -3.81 -15.75 -1.52
N ILE A 82 -3.96 -14.43 -1.69
CA ILE A 82 -4.86 -13.62 -0.84
C ILE A 82 -6.31 -14.07 -1.04
N GLU A 83 -6.73 -14.31 -2.28
CA GLU A 83 -8.09 -14.77 -2.58
C GLU A 83 -8.42 -16.13 -1.95
N THR A 84 -7.49 -17.09 -2.08
CA THR A 84 -7.68 -18.45 -1.53
C THR A 84 -7.71 -18.44 0.01
N ASN A 85 -6.87 -17.61 0.64
CA ASN A 85 -6.75 -17.56 2.10
C ASN A 85 -7.65 -16.48 2.73
N LYS A 86 -8.47 -15.76 1.95
CA LYS A 86 -9.28 -14.63 2.41
C LYS A 86 -10.14 -15.00 3.62
N THR A 87 -10.83 -16.13 3.53
CA THR A 87 -11.76 -16.62 4.57
C THR A 87 -11.01 -17.09 5.81
N GLU A 88 -9.86 -17.74 5.65
CA GLU A 88 -9.05 -18.27 6.75
C GLU A 88 -8.28 -17.16 7.51
N GLN A 89 -7.95 -16.06 6.85
CA GLN A 89 -7.19 -14.94 7.43
C GLN A 89 -8.08 -13.79 7.92
N CYS A 90 -9.39 -14.01 8.05
CA CYS A 90 -10.35 -12.98 8.47
C CYS A 90 -10.28 -11.69 7.63
N ILE A 91 -10.02 -11.80 6.32
CA ILE A 91 -9.99 -10.65 5.41
C ILE A 91 -11.41 -10.37 4.93
N GLU A 92 -11.91 -9.16 5.18
CA GLU A 92 -13.20 -8.70 4.71
C GLU A 92 -13.11 -8.28 3.24
N GLU A 93 -12.18 -7.38 2.93
CA GLU A 93 -11.96 -6.82 1.60
C GLU A 93 -10.47 -6.61 1.35
N TRP A 94 -10.05 -6.69 0.09
CA TRP A 94 -8.68 -6.37 -0.29
C TRP A 94 -8.64 -5.87 -1.74
N SER A 95 -7.62 -5.10 -2.07
CA SER A 95 -7.44 -4.50 -3.39
C SER A 95 -5.97 -4.19 -3.64
N ILE A 96 -5.51 -4.36 -4.87
CA ILE A 96 -4.15 -3.98 -5.29
C ILE A 96 -4.26 -2.88 -6.33
N SER A 97 -3.62 -1.75 -6.08
CA SER A 97 -3.52 -0.65 -7.04
C SER A 97 -2.05 -0.43 -7.41
N PRO A 98 -1.72 -0.21 -8.69
CA PRO A 98 -0.38 0.25 -9.05
C PRO A 98 -0.11 1.59 -8.36
N THR A 99 1.12 1.80 -7.90
CA THR A 99 1.57 3.15 -7.55
C THR A 99 1.89 3.84 -8.87
N SER A 100 0.87 4.28 -9.60
CA SER A 100 1.09 5.08 -10.80
C SER A 100 1.70 6.42 -10.41
N LEU A 101 2.60 6.95 -11.24
CA LEU A 101 3.05 8.35 -11.19
C LEU A 101 1.88 9.35 -11.26
N GLU A 102 0.70 8.86 -11.65
CA GLU A 102 -0.56 9.58 -11.74
C GLU A 102 -1.13 9.98 -10.36
N ASP A 103 -0.86 9.24 -9.28
CA ASP A 103 -1.27 9.63 -7.91
C ASP A 103 -0.51 10.86 -7.39
N VAL A 104 0.67 11.17 -7.96
CA VAL A 104 1.40 12.43 -7.70
C VAL A 104 0.81 13.58 -8.52
N PHE A 105 0.09 13.29 -9.60
CA PHE A 105 -0.55 14.29 -10.46
C PHE A 105 -1.97 14.66 -10.01
N ILE A 106 -2.68 13.76 -9.30
CA ILE A 106 -4.06 13.98 -8.82
C ILE A 106 -4.13 14.74 -7.47
N SER A 107 -3.02 15.30 -6.97
CA SER A 107 -3.07 16.39 -5.96
C SER A 107 -2.98 17.79 -6.57
N ILE A 108 -2.91 17.91 -7.91
CA ILE A 108 -2.81 19.21 -8.60
C ILE A 108 -4.18 19.65 -9.18
N ILE A 109 -5.21 18.80 -9.19
CA ILE A 109 -6.53 19.12 -9.77
C ILE A 109 -7.64 19.08 -8.69
N ASP A 110 -7.31 19.51 -7.46
CA ASP A 110 -8.33 19.97 -6.50
C ASP A 110 -7.83 21.28 -5.88
N LYS A 111 -7.70 22.29 -6.75
CA LYS A 111 -7.76 23.72 -6.45
C LYS A 111 -7.81 24.47 -7.78
N GLU A 112 -8.96 24.41 -8.43
CA GLU A 112 -9.57 25.59 -9.07
C GLU A 112 -11.07 25.60 -8.75
#